data_AF-A0A350M5A4-F1
#
_entry.id   AF-A0A350M5A4-F1
#
_cell.length_a   1.000
_cell.length_b   1.000
_cell.length_c   1.000
_cell.angle_alpha   90.00
_cell.angle_beta   90.00
_cell.angle_gamma   90.00
#
_symmetry.space_group_name_H-M   'P 1'
#
loop_
_entity.id
_entity.type
_entity.pdbx_description
1 polymer ?
#
loop_
_entity_poly.entity_id
_entity_poly.type
_entity_poly.pdbx_seq_one_letter_code
_entity_poly.pdbx_strand_id
1 'polypeptide(L)'
;MKESGWLSIPNVSESPDQRADRFLRAEHEGSFNLIFYCYYAFPTDYPEDIQRIFGKKYFTEKIQPEAMNEFGRTIQDNDVKAVVAFNKQIFNRVSRQAVDRYIKRLNAGELVQSQVNFSDRTIPTFLTYPTGWRYHSDYMKLRISNLDYIRKAIKE
;
A
#
# COMPACT_ATOMS: atom_id res chain seq x y z
N MET A 1 -5.70 9.62 -1.45
CA MET A 1 -4.63 10.20 -0.61
C MET A 1 -4.80 11.71 -0.49
N LYS A 2 -4.58 12.52 -1.55
CA LYS A 2 -4.87 13.99 -1.53
C LYS A 2 -6.32 14.27 -1.12
N GLU A 3 -7.27 13.75 -1.91
CA GLU A 3 -8.72 13.94 -1.67
C GLU A 3 -9.23 13.36 -0.35
N SER A 4 -8.48 12.44 0.27
CA SER A 4 -8.80 11.86 1.58
C SER A 4 -8.11 12.59 2.74
N GLY A 5 -7.45 13.72 2.47
CA GLY A 5 -6.75 14.53 3.47
C GLY A 5 -5.55 13.84 4.11
N TRP A 6 -4.98 12.82 3.46
CA TRP A 6 -3.72 12.22 3.92
C TRP A 6 -2.55 13.15 3.65
N LEU A 7 -2.64 13.89 2.55
CA LEU A 7 -1.61 14.74 2.00
C LEU A 7 -2.19 16.12 1.73
N SER A 8 -1.54 17.14 2.27
CA SER A 8 -1.75 18.53 1.89
C SER A 8 -0.77 18.82 0.75
N ILE A 9 -1.29 18.82 -0.48
CA ILE A 9 -0.52 19.18 -1.66
C ILE A 9 -0.93 20.61 -2.02
N PRO A 10 -0.03 21.60 -1.89
CA PRO A 10 -0.36 22.98 -2.24
C PRO A 10 -0.73 23.06 -3.72
N ASN A 11 -1.72 23.90 -4.06
CA ASN A 11 -2.17 24.12 -5.44
C ASN A 11 -1.16 25.00 -6.19
N VAL A 12 0.09 24.53 -6.28
CA VAL A 12 1.13 25.10 -7.12
C VAL A 12 1.03 24.44 -8.49
N SER A 13 1.27 25.17 -9.58
CA SER A 13 1.32 24.62 -10.94
C SER A 13 2.58 23.77 -11.16
N GLU A 14 2.72 22.69 -10.40
CA GLU A 14 3.83 21.76 -10.53
C GLU A 14 3.58 20.79 -11.67
N SER A 15 4.63 20.52 -12.45
CA SER A 15 4.63 19.41 -13.39
C SER A 15 4.50 18.07 -12.62
N PRO A 16 4.07 16.99 -13.29
CA PRO A 16 4.08 15.65 -12.71
C PRO A 16 5.44 15.25 -12.12
N ASP A 17 6.55 15.61 -12.77
CA ASP A 17 7.91 15.29 -12.33
C ASP A 17 8.30 16.04 -11.04
N GLN A 18 8.00 17.34 -10.98
CA GLN A 18 8.23 18.13 -9.76
C GLN A 18 7.44 17.58 -8.58
N ARG A 19 6.20 17.15 -8.82
CA ARG A 19 5.37 16.51 -7.81
C ARG A 19 5.97 15.18 -7.35
N ALA A 20 6.44 14.35 -8.28
CA ALA A 20 7.06 13.07 -7.96
C ALA A 20 8.32 13.27 -7.10
N ASP A 21 9.22 14.19 -7.49
CA ASP A 21 10.46 14.49 -6.75
C ASP A 21 10.17 14.94 -5.31
N ARG A 22 9.17 15.82 -5.12
CA ARG A 22 8.72 16.22 -3.79
C ARG A 22 8.29 15.03 -2.92
N PHE A 23 7.54 14.09 -3.48
CA PHE A 23 7.12 12.88 -2.76
C PHE A 23 8.30 11.97 -2.44
N LEU A 24 9.27 11.85 -3.34
CA LEU A 24 10.49 11.08 -3.11
C LEU A 24 11.37 11.69 -2.01
N ARG A 25 11.36 13.02 -1.86
CA ARG A 25 12.06 13.75 -0.79
C ARG A 25 11.26 13.84 0.52
N ALA A 26 10.05 13.27 0.58
CA ALA A 26 9.10 13.43 1.69
C ALA A 26 8.78 14.89 2.05
N GLU A 27 8.89 15.81 1.08
CA GLU A 27 8.60 17.23 1.25
C GLU A 27 7.10 17.52 1.13
N HIS A 28 6.28 16.87 1.98
CA HIS A 28 4.83 17.03 1.95
C HIS A 28 4.26 17.28 3.36
N GLU A 29 3.27 18.16 3.46
CA GLU A 29 2.50 18.31 4.70
C GLU A 29 1.44 17.21 4.79
N GLY A 30 1.26 16.63 5.97
CA GLY A 30 0.28 15.56 6.16
C GLY A 30 0.15 15.13 7.62
N SER A 31 -0.87 14.31 7.88
CA SER A 31 -1.01 13.67 9.19
C SER A 31 0.05 12.59 9.45
N PHE A 32 0.76 12.16 8.40
CA PHE A 32 1.78 11.11 8.45
C PHE A 32 2.88 11.41 7.44
N ASN A 33 4.09 10.91 7.72
CA ASN A 33 5.14 10.74 6.72
C ASN A 33 4.80 9.49 5.90
N LEU A 34 4.74 9.62 4.58
CA LEU A 34 4.42 8.49 3.71
C LEU A 34 5.68 7.91 3.09
N ILE A 35 5.82 6.59 3.19
CA ILE A 35 6.84 5.83 2.48
C ILE A 35 6.13 5.08 1.37
N PHE A 36 6.38 5.47 0.11
CA PHE A 36 5.94 4.70 -1.04
C PHE A 36 6.93 3.56 -1.26
N TYR A 37 6.44 2.33 -1.09
CA TYR A 37 7.28 1.13 -1.19
C TYR A 37 6.79 0.20 -2.30
N CYS A 38 7.66 -0.04 -3.28
CA CYS A 38 7.44 -1.02 -4.33
C CYS A 38 7.89 -2.40 -3.84
N TYR A 39 6.93 -3.29 -3.55
CA TYR A 39 7.25 -4.57 -2.90
C TYR A 39 8.22 -5.45 -3.71
N TYR A 40 8.03 -5.52 -5.03
CA TYR A 40 9.02 -6.14 -5.92
C TYR A 40 9.83 -5.04 -6.59
N ALA A 41 11.14 -5.05 -6.39
CA ALA A 41 12.09 -4.14 -7.04
C ALA A 41 12.33 -4.53 -8.51
N PHE A 42 11.26 -4.61 -9.29
CA PHE A 42 11.33 -4.95 -10.71
C PHE A 42 10.51 -3.93 -11.52
N PRO A 43 11.14 -3.18 -12.44
CA PRO A 43 10.44 -2.20 -13.26
C PRO A 43 9.61 -2.93 -14.32
N THR A 44 8.34 -3.16 -14.02
CA THR A 44 7.39 -3.77 -14.95
C THR A 44 6.02 -3.13 -14.83
N ASP A 45 5.37 -2.94 -15.97
CA ASP A 45 3.96 -2.57 -16.05
C ASP A 45 3.03 -3.75 -15.71
N TYR A 46 3.60 -4.96 -15.63
CA TYR A 46 2.90 -6.23 -15.40
C TYR A 46 3.52 -6.98 -14.21
N PRO A 47 3.29 -6.53 -12.96
CA PRO A 47 3.86 -7.17 -11.77
C PRO A 47 3.39 -8.63 -11.58
N GLU A 48 2.22 -8.98 -12.09
CA GLU A 48 1.71 -10.35 -12.14
C GLU A 48 2.55 -11.28 -13.04
N ASP A 49 3.27 -10.72 -14.00
CA ASP A 49 4.09 -11.49 -14.94
C ASP A 49 5.49 -11.80 -14.42
N ILE A 50 5.92 -11.23 -13.29
CA ILE A 50 7.26 -11.49 -12.73
C ILE A 50 7.48 -13.00 -12.54
N GLN A 51 6.47 -13.71 -12.03
CA GLN A 51 6.55 -15.16 -11.86
C GLN A 51 6.65 -15.91 -13.21
N ARG A 52 6.04 -15.37 -14.27
CA ARG A 52 6.10 -15.94 -15.63
C ARG A 52 7.46 -15.71 -16.27
N ILE A 53 8.05 -14.54 -16.06
CA ILE A 53 9.36 -14.14 -16.60
C ILE A 53 10.48 -14.98 -15.97
N PHE A 54 10.51 -15.08 -14.65
CA PHE A 54 11.60 -15.76 -13.93
C PHE A 54 11.33 -17.24 -13.65
N GLY A 55 10.10 -17.69 -13.88
CA GLY A 55 9.64 -19.02 -13.51
C GLY A 55 9.29 -19.14 -12.03
N LYS A 56 8.29 -19.98 -11.73
CA LYS A 56 7.73 -20.18 -10.38
C LYS A 56 8.78 -20.51 -9.33
N LYS A 57 9.74 -21.38 -9.69
CA LYS A 57 10.78 -21.85 -8.77
C LYS A 57 11.67 -20.69 -8.30
N TYR A 58 12.26 -19.96 -9.25
CA TYR A 58 13.13 -18.83 -8.94
C TYR A 58 12.38 -17.72 -8.21
N PHE A 59 11.15 -17.41 -8.64
CA PHE A 59 10.32 -16.42 -7.97
C PHE A 59 10.08 -16.78 -6.49
N THR A 60 9.73 -18.04 -6.20
CA THR A 60 9.41 -18.48 -4.84
C THR A 60 10.65 -18.62 -3.97
N GLU A 61 11.78 -19.06 -4.53
CA GLU A 61 13.01 -19.35 -3.78
C GLU A 61 13.96 -18.15 -3.63
N LYS A 62 13.84 -17.13 -4.49
CA LYS A 62 14.76 -15.97 -4.53
C LYS A 62 14.03 -14.63 -4.41
N ILE A 63 13.26 -14.26 -5.43
CA ILE A 63 12.64 -12.93 -5.54
C ILE A 63 11.74 -12.63 -4.34
N GLN A 64 10.85 -13.56 -3.99
CA GLN A 64 9.86 -13.33 -2.95
C GLN A 64 10.48 -13.30 -1.53
N PRO A 65 11.42 -14.20 -1.15
CA PRO A 65 12.18 -14.07 0.09
C PRO A 65 13.00 -12.78 0.18
N GLU A 66 13.68 -12.38 -0.90
CA GLU A 66 14.47 -11.14 -0.92
C GLU A 66 13.58 -9.90 -0.70
N ALA A 67 12.47 -9.81 -1.44
CA ALA A 67 11.48 -8.76 -1.27
C ALA A 67 10.91 -8.70 0.15
N MET A 68 10.64 -9.86 0.76
CA MET A 68 10.15 -9.93 2.13
C MET A 68 11.20 -9.42 3.14
N ASN A 69 12.45 -9.83 2.97
CA ASN A 69 13.54 -9.41 3.85
C ASN A 69 13.78 -7.89 3.77
N GLU A 70 13.79 -7.33 2.55
CA GLU A 70 13.94 -5.89 2.33
C GLU A 70 12.76 -5.10 2.91
N PHE A 71 11.54 -5.60 2.71
CA PHE A 71 10.34 -4.99 3.28
C PHE A 71 10.38 -5.00 4.82
N GLY A 72 10.84 -6.10 5.42
CA GLY A 72 11.04 -6.21 6.86
C GLY A 72 12.06 -5.21 7.40
N ARG A 73 13.21 -5.06 6.74
CA ARG A 73 14.22 -4.04 7.09
C ARG A 73 13.66 -2.64 6.97
N THR A 74 12.98 -2.32 5.87
CA THR A 74 12.36 -1.01 5.63
C THR A 74 11.39 -0.65 6.76
N ILE A 75 10.56 -1.61 7.20
CA ILE A 75 9.64 -1.41 8.32
C ILE A 75 10.38 -1.08 9.62
N GLN A 76 11.47 -1.80 9.90
CA GLN A 76 12.26 -1.63 11.13
C GLN A 76 13.04 -0.30 11.10
N ASP A 77 13.77 -0.04 10.02
CA ASP A 77 14.67 1.10 9.87
C ASP A 77 13.92 2.44 9.86
N ASN A 78 12.65 2.44 9.43
CA ASN A 78 11.83 3.65 9.33
C ASN A 78 10.74 3.75 10.42
N ASP A 79 10.74 2.86 11.43
CA ASP A 79 9.75 2.84 12.52
C ASP A 79 8.29 2.92 12.01
N VAL A 80 7.98 2.13 10.98
CA VAL A 80 6.67 2.15 10.31
C VAL A 80 5.55 1.83 11.29
N LYS A 81 4.57 2.73 11.38
CA LYS A 81 3.41 2.60 12.29
C LYS A 81 2.24 1.82 11.70
N ALA A 82 2.10 1.83 10.38
CA ALA A 82 1.04 1.11 9.68
C ALA A 82 1.42 0.86 8.22
N VAL A 83 0.88 -0.21 7.64
CA VAL A 83 1.04 -0.56 6.23
C VAL A 83 -0.31 -0.45 5.53
N VAL A 84 -0.37 0.23 4.39
CA VAL A 84 -1.56 0.28 3.54
C VAL A 84 -1.26 -0.35 2.19
N ALA A 85 -1.89 -1.48 1.91
CA ALA A 85 -1.72 -2.24 0.68
C ALA A 85 -2.83 -1.90 -0.32
N PHE A 86 -2.44 -1.60 -1.56
CA PHE A 86 -3.34 -1.45 -2.71
C PHE A 86 -3.46 -2.75 -3.52
N ASN A 87 -2.68 -3.78 -3.17
CA ASN A 87 -2.64 -5.06 -3.85
C ASN A 87 -2.96 -6.20 -2.87
N LYS A 88 -4.00 -7.00 -3.17
CA LYS A 88 -4.44 -8.14 -2.34
C LYS A 88 -3.32 -9.15 -2.11
N GLN A 89 -2.56 -9.49 -3.14
CA GLN A 89 -1.50 -10.50 -3.03
C GLN A 89 -0.39 -10.05 -2.10
N ILE A 90 -0.02 -8.76 -2.15
CA ILE A 90 0.96 -8.18 -1.23
C ILE A 90 0.40 -8.13 0.19
N PHE A 91 -0.84 -7.69 0.37
CA PHE A 91 -1.50 -7.73 1.68
C PHE A 91 -1.46 -9.14 2.27
N ASN A 92 -1.95 -10.15 1.55
CA ASN A 92 -1.96 -11.54 2.03
C ASN A 92 -0.56 -12.09 2.32
N ARG A 93 0.48 -11.54 1.68
CA ARG A 93 1.86 -11.94 1.87
C ARG A 93 2.44 -11.42 3.18
N VAL A 94 2.20 -10.14 3.46
CA VAL A 94 2.82 -9.44 4.61
C VAL A 94 1.96 -9.48 5.86
N SER A 95 0.68 -9.84 5.73
CA SER A 95 -0.30 -9.90 6.81
C SER A 95 -0.37 -11.28 7.46
N ARG A 96 -0.73 -11.33 8.76
CA ARG A 96 -0.99 -12.57 9.51
C ARG A 96 -2.26 -13.28 9.03
N GLN A 97 -3.28 -12.50 8.68
CA GLN A 97 -4.56 -13.02 8.18
C GLN A 97 -4.76 -12.60 6.73
N ALA A 98 -4.83 -13.59 5.85
CA ALA A 98 -5.14 -13.38 4.44
C ALA A 98 -6.64 -13.10 4.25
N VAL A 99 -6.97 -12.40 3.17
CA VAL A 99 -8.33 -12.16 2.72
C VAL A 99 -8.49 -12.62 1.28
N ASP A 100 -9.65 -13.22 0.97
CA ASP A 100 -9.96 -13.60 -0.40
C ASP A 100 -10.83 -12.54 -1.09
N ARG A 101 -12.10 -12.43 -0.70
CA ARG A 101 -13.07 -11.49 -1.27
C ARG A 101 -13.14 -10.21 -0.44
N TYR A 102 -12.36 -9.20 -0.82
CA TYR A 102 -12.26 -7.94 -0.08
C TYR A 102 -13.10 -6.80 -0.69
N ILE A 103 -13.30 -6.75 -2.01
CA ILE A 103 -14.03 -5.64 -2.66
C ILE A 103 -15.47 -5.49 -2.12
N LYS A 104 -16.20 -6.60 -1.91
CA LYS A 104 -17.55 -6.55 -1.34
C LYS A 104 -17.56 -5.99 0.08
N ARG A 105 -16.56 -6.36 0.88
CA ARG A 105 -16.36 -5.87 2.26
C ARG A 105 -16.08 -4.37 2.26
N LEU A 106 -15.14 -3.92 1.41
CA LEU A 106 -14.85 -2.50 1.25
C LEU A 106 -16.08 -1.70 0.80
N ASN A 107 -16.86 -2.22 -0.15
CA ASN A 107 -18.09 -1.57 -0.62
C ASN A 107 -19.17 -1.49 0.48
N ALA A 108 -19.18 -2.43 1.43
CA ALA A 108 -20.03 -2.38 2.61
C ALA A 108 -19.52 -1.41 3.69
N GLY A 109 -18.39 -0.73 3.45
CA GLY A 109 -17.76 0.19 4.40
C GLY A 109 -16.87 -0.50 5.43
N GLU A 110 -16.58 -1.81 5.28
CA GLU A 110 -15.71 -2.51 6.21
C GLU A 110 -14.25 -2.08 6.07
N LEU A 111 -13.55 -2.03 7.21
CA LEU A 111 -12.11 -1.88 7.28
C LEU A 111 -11.45 -3.25 7.20
N VAL A 112 -10.81 -3.56 6.07
CA VAL A 112 -10.05 -4.80 5.91
C VAL A 112 -8.67 -4.61 6.54
N GLN A 113 -8.47 -5.18 7.72
CA GLN A 113 -7.25 -5.04 8.51
C GLN A 113 -6.67 -6.40 8.95
N SER A 114 -5.37 -6.39 9.24
CA SER A 114 -4.61 -7.48 9.86
C SER A 114 -3.38 -6.89 10.54
N GLN A 115 -2.35 -7.70 10.78
CA GLN A 115 -1.07 -7.29 11.37
C GLN A 115 0.08 -7.84 10.53
N VAL A 116 1.22 -7.16 10.55
CA VAL A 116 2.46 -7.66 9.93
C VAL A 116 2.83 -9.04 10.51
N ASN A 117 3.22 -9.99 9.66
CA ASN A 117 3.46 -11.38 10.06
C ASN A 117 4.91 -11.74 10.43
N PHE A 118 5.86 -10.83 10.23
CA PHE A 118 7.29 -11.04 10.51
C PHE A 118 7.86 -10.04 11.53
N SER A 119 7.00 -9.29 12.22
CA SER A 119 7.41 -8.34 13.27
C SER A 119 6.87 -8.77 14.63
N ASP A 120 7.71 -8.66 15.65
CA ASP A 120 7.32 -8.79 17.06
C ASP A 120 6.45 -7.60 17.51
N ARG A 121 6.51 -6.49 16.78
CA ARG A 121 5.68 -5.31 17.02
C ARG A 121 4.32 -5.49 16.36
N THR A 122 3.29 -5.01 17.05
CA THR A 122 1.93 -4.95 16.50
C THR A 122 1.83 -3.79 15.50
N ILE A 123 2.20 -4.05 14.24
CA ILE A 123 2.06 -3.09 13.14
C ILE A 123 0.81 -3.46 12.33
N PRO A 124 -0.24 -2.64 12.33
CA PRO A 124 -1.44 -2.91 11.56
C PRO A 124 -1.17 -2.83 10.05
N THR A 125 -1.80 -3.74 9.31
CA THR A 125 -1.83 -3.76 7.84
C THR A 125 -3.26 -3.56 7.39
N PHE A 126 -3.49 -2.66 6.44
CA PHE A 126 -4.80 -2.37 5.86
C PHE A 126 -4.81 -2.72 4.37
N LEU A 127 -5.90 -3.27 3.87
CA LEU A 127 -6.15 -3.44 2.44
C LEU A 127 -7.16 -2.39 1.98
N THR A 128 -6.79 -1.61 0.97
CA THR A 128 -7.68 -0.65 0.31
C THR A 128 -7.95 -1.07 -1.14
N TYR A 129 -8.72 -0.26 -1.86
CA TYR A 129 -9.04 -0.49 -3.26
C TYR A 129 -7.78 -0.42 -4.15
N PRO A 130 -7.66 -1.26 -5.19
CA PRO A 130 -6.59 -1.15 -6.17
C PRO A 130 -6.55 0.23 -6.84
N THR A 131 -5.36 0.71 -7.16
CA THR A 131 -5.16 2.00 -7.85
C THR A 131 -5.90 2.08 -9.19
N GLY A 132 -6.06 0.97 -9.90
CA GLY A 132 -6.81 0.85 -11.17
C GLY A 132 -8.31 0.54 -11.06
N TRP A 133 -8.87 0.37 -9.86
CA TRP A 133 -10.28 0.02 -9.66
C TRP A 133 -11.27 1.16 -10.03
N ARG A 134 -11.87 1.10 -11.22
CA ARG A 134 -12.70 2.18 -11.79
C ARG A 134 -14.10 1.77 -12.27
N TYR A 135 -14.47 0.51 -12.04
CA TYR A 135 -15.69 -0.08 -12.63
C TYR A 135 -16.98 0.20 -11.83
N HIS A 136 -16.87 0.67 -10.58
CA HIS A 136 -18.02 1.02 -9.76
C HIS A 136 -18.40 2.49 -9.98
N SER A 137 -19.68 2.83 -10.07
CA SER A 137 -20.16 4.22 -10.28
C SER A 137 -19.55 5.21 -9.27
N ASP A 138 -19.56 4.83 -7.99
CA ASP A 138 -19.06 5.65 -6.89
C ASP A 138 -17.61 5.33 -6.47
N TYR A 139 -16.79 4.75 -7.36
CA TYR A 139 -15.44 4.28 -7.00
C TYR A 139 -14.59 5.37 -6.31
N MET A 140 -14.69 6.63 -6.75
CA MET A 140 -13.95 7.75 -6.14
C MET A 140 -14.38 7.99 -4.70
N LYS A 141 -15.69 8.09 -4.44
CA LYS A 141 -16.23 8.31 -3.08
C LYS A 141 -15.85 7.17 -2.16
N LEU A 142 -15.96 5.93 -2.64
CA LEU A 142 -15.61 4.72 -1.88
C LEU A 142 -14.12 4.69 -1.51
N ARG A 143 -13.24 5.03 -2.45
CA ARG A 143 -11.79 5.16 -2.19
C ARG A 143 -11.48 6.23 -1.15
N ILE A 144 -12.08 7.41 -1.30
CA ILE A 144 -11.86 8.53 -0.38
C ILE A 144 -12.31 8.15 1.03
N SER A 145 -13.52 7.61 1.16
CA SER A 145 -14.10 7.20 2.43
C SER A 145 -13.29 6.09 3.11
N ASN A 146 -12.89 5.05 2.36
CA ASN A 146 -12.09 3.97 2.91
C ASN A 146 -10.70 4.44 3.38
N LEU A 147 -10.04 5.33 2.62
CA LEU A 147 -8.79 5.92 3.05
C LEU A 147 -8.98 6.81 4.29
N ASP A 148 -10.09 7.53 4.42
CA ASP A 148 -10.39 8.31 5.63
C ASP A 148 -10.56 7.39 6.86
N TYR A 149 -11.25 6.24 6.70
CA TYR A 149 -11.38 5.25 7.77
C TYR A 149 -10.03 4.68 8.20
N ILE A 150 -9.17 4.32 7.25
CA ILE A 150 -7.80 3.87 7.54
C ILE A 150 -7.03 4.97 8.29
N ARG A 151 -7.11 6.23 7.84
CA ARG A 151 -6.42 7.35 8.50
C ARG A 151 -6.84 7.53 9.95
N LYS A 152 -8.14 7.41 10.25
CA LYS A 152 -8.66 7.49 11.61
C LYS A 152 -8.15 6.34 12.45
N ALA A 153 -8.20 5.11 11.93
CA ALA A 153 -7.73 3.91 12.62
C ALA A 153 -6.22 3.90 12.93
N ILE A 154 -5.41 4.66 12.19
CA ILE A 154 -3.96 4.80 12.49
C ILE A 154 -3.70 5.81 13.62
N LYS A 155 -4.61 6.76 13.87
CA LYS A 155 -4.46 7.80 14.90
C LYS A 155 -4.98 7.39 16.28
N GLU A 156 -5.83 6.36 16.32
CA GLU A 156 -6.33 5.73 17.54
C GLU A 156 -5.27 4.79 18.14
#